data_AF-A0A0F9LA84-F1
#
_entry.id   AF-A0A0F9LA84-F1
#
_cell.length_a   1.000
_cell.length_b   1.000
_cell.length_c   1.000
_cell.angle_alpha   90.00
_cell.angle_beta   90.00
_cell.angle_gamma   90.00
#
_symmetry.space_group_name_H-M   'P 1'
#
loop_
_entity.id
_entity.type
_entity.pdbx_description
1 polymer ?
#
loop_
_entity_poly.entity_id
_entity_poly.type
_entity_poly.pdbx_seq_one_letter_code
_entity_poly.pdbx_strand_id
1 'polypeptide(L)' 'MPIVRLHAVVFASNARSAKVLDKVGFVQEGCLQKAIYKQGDFYNALVYG' A
#
# COMPACT_ATOMS: atom_id res chain seq x y z
N MET A 1 14.40 3.00 -22.16
CA MET A 1 13.45 3.97 -21.58
C MET A 1 13.64 4.00 -20.07
N PRO A 2 13.65 5.17 -19.42
CA PRO A 2 13.80 5.27 -17.97
C PRO A 2 12.50 4.89 -17.23
N ILE A 3 12.62 4.51 -15.95
CA ILE A 3 11.47 4.29 -15.06
C ILE A 3 10.90 5.66 -14.66
N VAL A 4 9.58 5.86 -14.82
CA VAL A 4 8.91 7.14 -14.58
C VAL A 4 8.00 7.18 -13.34
N ARG A 5 7.66 6.01 -12.77
CA ARG A 5 6.80 5.91 -11.57
C ARG A 5 6.98 4.58 -10.87
N LEU A 6 6.95 4.61 -9.54
CA LEU A 6 6.86 3.43 -8.69
C LEU A 6 5.55 3.51 -7.89
N HIS A 7 4.98 2.37 -7.56
CA HIS A 7 3.81 2.29 -6.67
C HIS A 7 3.98 1.12 -5.71
N ALA A 8 3.29 1.17 -4.58
CA ALA A 8 3.30 0.12 -3.57
C ALA A 8 1.89 -0.09 -2.99
N VAL A 9 1.60 -1.33 -2.62
CA VAL A 9 0.35 -1.72 -1.97
C VAL A 9 0.68 -2.48 -0.70
N VAL A 10 0.13 -2.05 0.43
CA VAL A 10 0.36 -2.69 1.74
C VAL A 10 -0.97 -2.93 2.44
N PHE A 11 -1.04 -3.96 3.30
CA PHE A 11 -2.19 -4.16 4.17
C PHE A 11 -2.38 -2.93 5.07
N ALA A 12 -3.60 -2.42 5.18
CA ALA A 12 -3.88 -1.27 6.04
C ALA A 12 -3.58 -1.55 7.52
N SER A 13 -3.63 -2.82 7.95
CA SER A 13 -3.24 -3.24 9.30
C SER A 13 -1.72 -3.28 9.53
N ASN A 14 -0.91 -3.23 8.48
CA ASN A 14 0.55 -3.30 8.58
C ASN A 14 1.18 -1.89 8.63
N ALA A 15 1.07 -1.26 9.80
CA ALA A 15 1.60 0.07 10.06
C ALA A 15 3.13 0.17 9.85
N ARG A 16 3.89 -0.93 9.99
CA ARG A 16 5.34 -0.91 9.79
C ARG A 16 5.70 -0.72 8.31
N SER A 17 5.01 -1.42 7.40
CA SER A 17 5.23 -1.26 5.97
C SER A 17 4.80 0.13 5.48
N ALA A 18 3.64 0.63 5.95
CA ALA A 18 3.19 1.99 5.66
C ALA A 18 4.24 3.05 6.05
N LYS A 19 4.76 2.98 7.28
CA LYS A 19 5.81 3.91 7.76
C LYS A 19 7.10 3.90 6.94
N VAL A 20 7.46 2.76 6.33
CA VAL A 20 8.64 2.70 5.45
C VAL A 20 8.37 3.52 4.19
N LEU A 21 7.19 3.39 3.59
CA LEU A 21 6.78 4.14 2.40
C LEU A 21 6.71 5.64 2.67
N ASP A 22 6.12 6.03 3.81
CA ASP A 22 6.11 7.42 4.25
C ASP A 22 7.54 7.98 4.40
N LYS A 23 8.46 7.18 4.99
CA LYS A 23 9.84 7.58 5.23
C LYS A 23 10.65 7.75 3.94
N VAL A 24 10.36 6.96 2.90
CA VAL A 24 11.08 7.00 1.62
C VAL A 24 10.42 7.92 0.59
N GLY A 25 9.40 8.69 0.99
CA GLY A 25 8.82 9.76 0.18
C GLY A 25 7.70 9.33 -0.76
N PHE A 26 7.13 8.13 -0.58
CA PHE A 26 5.90 7.75 -1.27
C PHE A 26 4.71 8.51 -0.67
N VAL A 27 3.71 8.81 -1.49
CA VAL A 27 2.47 9.47 -1.05
C VAL A 27 1.35 8.45 -0.98
N GLN A 28 0.61 8.41 0.14
CA GLN A 28 -0.58 7.56 0.23
C GLN A 28 -1.71 8.15 -0.62
N GLU A 29 -2.11 7.44 -1.66
CA GLU A 29 -3.12 7.88 -2.63
C GLU A 29 -4.54 7.44 -2.26
N GLY A 30 -4.66 6.40 -1.44
CA GLY A 30 -5.97 5.91 -1.00
C GLY A 30 -5.95 4.66 -0.13
N CYS A 31 -7.14 4.29 0.34
CA CYS A 31 -7.42 3.05 1.07
C CYS A 31 -8.54 2.27 0.37
N LEU A 32 -8.19 1.16 -0.26
CA LEU A 32 -9.13 0.26 -0.92
C LEU A 32 -9.74 -0.68 0.11
N GLN A 33 -11.07 -0.64 0.22
CA GLN A 33 -11.81 -1.48 1.17
C GLN A 33 -11.91 -2.92 0.65
N LYS A 34 -11.61 -3.92 1.49
CA LYS A 34 -11.71 -5.36 1.16
C LYS A 34 -10.99 -5.75 -0.15
N ALA A 35 -9.83 -5.15 -0.42
CA ALA A 35 -9.09 -5.30 -1.67
C ALA A 35 -8.14 -6.50 -1.72
N ILE A 36 -7.77 -7.07 -0.56
CA ILE A 36 -6.88 -8.23 -0.50
C ILE A 36 -7.63 -9.40 0.14
N TYR A 37 -7.70 -10.54 -0.56
CA TYR A 37 -8.20 -11.80 -0.01
C TYR A 37 -7.02 -12.68 0.41
N LYS A 38 -6.97 -13.07 1.68
CA LYS A 38 -5.90 -13.92 2.23
C LYS A 38 -6.43 -14.75 3.39
N GLN A 39 -6.13 -16.05 3.40
CA GLN A 39 -6.48 -16.96 4.51
C GLN A 39 -7.98 -16.96 4.88
N GLY A 40 -8.87 -16.79 3.90
CA GLY A 40 -10.33 -16.82 4.13
C GLY A 40 -10.96 -15.45 4.40
N ASP A 41 -10.14 -14.40 4.58
CA ASP A 41 -10.61 -13.08 4.96
C ASP A 41 -10.26 -12.00 3.93
N PHE A 42 -11.06 -10.94 3.94
CA PHE A 42 -10.82 -9.72 3.16
C PHE A 42 -10.20 -8.62 4.02
N TYR A 43 -9.18 -7.96 3.47
CA TYR A 43 -8.43 -6.91 4.12
C TYR A 43 -8.41 -5.64 3.29
N ASN A 44 -8.30 -4.51 3.97
CA ASN A 44 -8.09 -3.22 3.35
C ASN A 44 -6.64 -3.06 2.88
N ALA A 45 -6.45 -2.33 1.79
CA ALA A 45 -5.14 -2.05 1.22
C ALA A 45 -4.89 -0.55 1.14
N LEU A 46 -3.72 -0.11 1.57
CA LEU A 46 -3.23 1.25 1.33
C LEU A 46 -2.44 1.26 0.02
N VAL A 47 -2.72 2.24 -0.83
CA VAL A 47 -2.06 2.43 -2.12
C VAL A 47 -1.16 3.65 -2.03
N TYR A 48 0.07 3.50 -2.53
CA TYR A 48 1.11 4.52 -2.52
C TYR A 48 1.69 4.70 -3.92
N GLY A 49 2.08 5.93 -4.26
CA GLY A 49 2.74 6.28 -5.51
C GLY A 49 3.59 7.53 -5.43
#